data_AF-A0A5J9TAA5-F1
#
_entry.id   AF-A0A5J9TAA5-F1
#
_cell.length_a   1.000
_cell.length_b   1.000
_cell.length_c   1.000
_cell.angle_alpha   90.00
_cell.angle_beta   90.00
_cell.angle_gamma   90.00
#
_symmetry.space_group_name_H-M   'P 1'
#
loop_
_entity.id
_entity.type
_entity.pdbx_description
1 polymer ?
#
loop_
_entity_poly.entity_id
_entity_poly.type
_entity_poly.pdbx_seq_one_letter_code
_entity_poly.pdbx_strand_id
1 'polypeptide(L)'
;FAYHYSATWPDGYYGFIGTMDVYGFPLSKEQGSAAAVWIHDEGDFATTSLRAIMIGWDNDGFTTTGCINTKCPGFQPQKGAGIAPGDVIDHVTFPKQLIKRNLNLKIIKNGSSGDWLVHCGLDREPELIGRFPRSLFTGGFADRAKSIGFGAVAYGPITKPTPMGSGYLPTDPKSAASISNIQLVDKDGRVWPVTEDLPKSETNRNAYAATPIVSGKFYYGGHELPKP
;
A
#
# COMPACT_ATOMS: atom_id res chain seq x y z
N PHE A 1 -4.72 -1.24 -12.10
CA PHE A 1 -4.93 -0.79 -10.71
C PHE A 1 -6.31 -1.19 -10.23
N ALA A 2 -6.45 -1.45 -8.93
CA ALA A 2 -7.71 -1.52 -8.19
C ALA A 2 -7.50 -0.94 -6.79
N TYR A 3 -8.08 0.24 -6.50
CA TYR A 3 -7.79 0.98 -5.27
C TYR A 3 -8.90 1.96 -4.88
N HIS A 4 -8.92 2.31 -3.60
CA HIS A 4 -9.69 3.40 -3.02
C HIS A 4 -8.79 4.59 -2.72
N TYR A 5 -9.36 5.79 -2.67
CA TYR A 5 -8.67 6.99 -2.22
C TYR A 5 -9.55 7.81 -1.29
N SER A 6 -8.95 8.37 -0.25
CA SER A 6 -9.64 9.34 0.59
C SER A 6 -10.00 10.58 -0.23
N ALA A 7 -11.14 11.19 0.09
CA ALA A 7 -11.43 12.53 -0.41
C ALA A 7 -10.31 13.50 0.01
N THR A 8 -10.16 14.62 -0.69
CA THR A 8 -9.27 15.69 -0.23
C THR A 8 -9.86 16.34 1.01
N TRP A 9 -9.07 16.45 2.09
CA TRP A 9 -9.47 17.12 3.32
C TRP A 9 -8.71 18.45 3.46
N PRO A 10 -9.35 19.59 3.82
CA PRO A 10 -8.68 20.90 3.87
C PRO A 10 -7.43 20.91 4.77
N ASP A 11 -7.55 20.25 5.92
CA ASP A 11 -6.47 20.09 6.90
C ASP A 11 -5.46 19.00 6.51
N GLY A 12 -5.74 18.22 5.45
CA GLY A 12 -4.95 17.10 4.99
C GLY A 12 -4.76 15.98 6.03
N TYR A 13 -4.05 14.94 5.64
CA TYR A 13 -3.79 13.78 6.47
C TYR A 13 -2.34 13.74 6.93
N TYR A 14 -2.15 13.28 8.16
CA TYR A 14 -0.86 13.18 8.82
C TYR A 14 -0.47 11.71 9.05
N GLY A 15 -1.17 10.80 8.39
CA GLY A 15 -0.85 9.39 8.42
C GLY A 15 -2.03 8.49 8.15
N PHE A 16 -1.76 7.19 8.20
CA PHE A 16 -2.77 6.14 8.18
C PHE A 16 -2.32 4.95 9.03
N ILE A 17 -3.30 4.09 9.31
CA ILE A 17 -3.11 2.73 9.78
C ILE A 17 -3.86 1.81 8.81
N GLY A 18 -3.27 0.66 8.50
CA GLY A 18 -3.89 -0.34 7.65
C GLY A 18 -3.24 -1.70 7.79
N THR A 19 -4.02 -2.74 7.59
CA THR A 19 -3.59 -4.14 7.64
C THR A 19 -3.81 -4.77 6.27
N MET A 20 -2.76 -5.31 5.67
CA MET A 20 -2.78 -5.84 4.30
C MET A 20 -2.48 -7.34 4.32
N ASP A 21 -3.29 -8.14 3.63
CA ASP A 21 -2.96 -9.54 3.41
C ASP A 21 -1.73 -9.66 2.51
N VAL A 22 -0.79 -10.55 2.86
CA VAL A 22 0.45 -10.77 2.10
C VAL A 22 0.34 -12.04 1.25
N TYR A 23 0.46 -11.89 -0.06
CA TYR A 23 0.50 -12.96 -1.05
C TYR A 23 1.76 -12.83 -1.90
N GLY A 24 2.26 -13.96 -2.40
CA GLY A 24 3.39 -14.01 -3.32
C GLY A 24 3.11 -14.99 -4.45
N PHE A 25 3.65 -14.69 -5.63
CA PHE A 25 3.45 -15.48 -6.85
C PHE A 25 4.77 -15.59 -7.60
N PRO A 26 5.04 -16.69 -8.31
CA PRO A 26 6.15 -16.73 -9.25
C PRO A 26 5.83 -15.88 -10.49
N LEU A 27 6.33 -14.64 -10.51
CA LEU A 27 6.15 -13.74 -11.65
C LEU A 27 7.26 -13.91 -12.70
N SER A 28 6.94 -13.63 -13.96
CA SER A 28 7.89 -13.64 -15.06
C SER A 28 8.54 -12.28 -15.30
N LYS A 29 9.61 -12.26 -16.08
CA LYS A 29 10.20 -11.00 -16.57
C LYS A 29 9.10 -10.11 -17.18
N GLU A 30 9.10 -8.82 -16.81
CA GLU A 30 8.13 -7.78 -17.23
C GLU A 30 6.75 -7.81 -16.57
N GLN A 31 6.52 -8.75 -15.65
CA GLN A 31 5.37 -8.68 -14.77
C GLN A 31 5.68 -7.76 -13.57
N GLY A 32 4.67 -7.43 -12.79
CA GLY A 32 4.80 -6.97 -11.41
C GLY A 32 3.47 -6.69 -10.75
N SER A 33 3.45 -6.85 -9.43
CA SER A 33 2.23 -6.82 -8.63
C SER A 33 2.56 -6.39 -7.23
N ALA A 34 1.85 -5.36 -6.76
CA ALA A 34 2.02 -4.85 -5.42
C ALA A 34 0.69 -4.43 -4.82
N ALA A 35 0.45 -4.91 -3.59
CA ALA A 35 -0.45 -4.23 -2.70
C ALA A 35 0.27 -2.98 -2.17
N ALA A 36 -0.39 -1.83 -2.18
CA ALA A 36 0.23 -0.58 -1.78
C ALA A 36 -0.73 0.35 -1.04
N VAL A 37 -0.14 1.14 -0.14
CA VAL A 37 -0.76 2.37 0.35
C VAL A 37 0.02 3.54 -0.18
N TRP A 38 -0.68 4.52 -0.74
CA TRP A 38 -0.12 5.72 -1.32
C TRP A 38 -0.46 6.94 -0.48
N ILE A 39 0.53 7.78 -0.19
CA ILE A 39 0.30 9.10 0.39
C ILE A 39 0.60 10.12 -0.71
N HIS A 40 -0.39 10.91 -1.16
CA HIS A 40 -0.21 11.83 -2.30
C HIS A 40 -0.17 13.31 -1.87
N ASP A 41 0.66 14.09 -2.58
CA ASP A 41 0.44 15.54 -2.78
C ASP A 41 -0.27 15.75 -4.11
N GLU A 42 -1.01 16.84 -4.26
CA GLU A 42 -1.39 17.29 -5.60
C GLU A 42 -0.14 17.82 -6.29
N GLY A 43 0.41 16.99 -7.16
CA GLY A 43 0.94 17.52 -8.41
C GLY A 43 -0.20 18.03 -9.30
N ASP A 44 0.13 18.65 -10.43
CA ASP A 44 -0.80 19.06 -11.50
C ASP A 44 -1.42 17.87 -12.27
N PHE A 45 -1.46 16.68 -11.68
CA PHE A 45 -1.83 15.40 -12.29
C PHE A 45 -1.01 15.03 -13.54
N ALA A 46 0.01 15.81 -13.91
CA ALA A 46 1.05 15.37 -14.82
C ALA A 46 1.97 14.38 -14.08
N THR A 47 2.44 13.36 -14.79
CA THR A 47 3.35 12.32 -14.26
C THR A 47 4.64 12.88 -13.65
N THR A 48 4.96 14.15 -13.89
CA THR A 48 6.16 14.86 -13.46
C THR A 48 6.08 15.50 -12.07
N SER A 49 4.92 15.50 -11.40
CA SER A 49 4.69 16.25 -10.15
C SER A 49 4.12 15.42 -8.99
N LEU A 50 3.81 14.14 -9.20
CA LEU A 50 3.30 13.23 -8.16
C LEU A 50 4.41 12.87 -7.15
N ARG A 51 4.30 13.38 -5.92
CA ARG A 51 5.08 12.89 -4.77
C ARG A 51 4.24 11.86 -4.03
N ALA A 52 4.73 10.62 -3.99
CA ALA A 52 4.07 9.54 -3.27
C ALA A 52 5.05 8.77 -2.39
N ILE A 53 4.64 8.48 -1.15
CA ILE A 53 5.24 7.38 -0.38
C ILE A 53 4.43 6.14 -0.75
N MET A 54 5.11 5.17 -1.37
CA MET A 54 4.55 3.87 -1.69
C MET A 54 5.17 2.85 -0.74
N ILE A 55 4.35 2.25 0.11
CA ILE A 55 4.73 1.05 0.84
C ILE A 55 3.94 -0.10 0.24
N GLY A 56 4.65 -1.01 -0.40
CA GLY A 56 4.08 -2.20 -0.99
C GLY A 56 5.12 -3.31 -1.15
N TRP A 57 4.64 -4.52 -1.36
CA TRP A 57 5.47 -5.70 -1.65
C TRP A 57 5.38 -6.01 -3.12
N ASP A 58 6.52 -6.31 -3.75
CA ASP A 58 6.60 -6.60 -5.18
C ASP A 58 7.51 -7.80 -5.40
N ASN A 59 7.24 -8.59 -6.45
CA ASN A 59 7.89 -9.88 -6.68
C ASN A 59 8.89 -9.88 -7.86
N ASP A 60 9.01 -8.80 -8.65
CA ASP A 60 9.86 -8.81 -9.85
C ASP A 60 10.40 -7.44 -10.32
N GLY A 61 10.32 -6.44 -9.45
CA GLY A 61 11.25 -5.34 -9.44
C GLY A 61 10.91 -4.27 -10.47
N PHE A 62 10.37 -3.17 -9.95
CA PHE A 62 10.38 -1.83 -10.55
C PHE A 62 11.81 -1.35 -10.90
N THR A 63 12.48 -2.05 -11.81
CA THR A 63 13.91 -1.98 -12.10
C THR A 63 14.27 -0.77 -12.96
N THR A 64 13.28 -0.06 -13.51
CA THR A 64 13.50 1.04 -14.47
C THR A 64 12.72 2.33 -14.17
N THR A 65 11.85 2.39 -13.16
CA THR A 65 11.04 3.59 -12.85
C THR A 65 11.15 3.99 -11.39
N GLY A 66 12.09 4.89 -11.10
CA GLY A 66 12.21 5.51 -9.78
C GLY A 66 12.91 4.63 -8.76
N CYS A 67 13.50 5.29 -7.76
CA CYS A 67 14.28 4.60 -6.76
C CYS A 67 13.32 3.98 -5.72
N ILE A 68 13.17 2.66 -5.80
CA ILE A 68 12.27 1.87 -4.96
C ILE A 68 13.11 1.02 -4.03
N ASN A 69 12.74 0.96 -2.73
CA ASN A 69 13.46 0.39 -1.57
C ASN A 69 14.49 1.31 -0.87
N THR A 70 15.22 0.75 0.10
CA THR A 70 16.25 1.43 0.92
C THR A 70 17.56 1.76 0.18
N LYS A 71 17.76 1.27 -1.04
CA LYS A 71 18.92 1.62 -1.89
C LYS A 71 18.88 3.07 -2.40
N CYS A 72 17.78 3.75 -2.09
CA CYS A 72 17.47 5.09 -2.50
C CYS A 72 17.75 6.06 -1.37
N PRO A 73 18.51 7.15 -1.60
CA PRO A 73 18.74 8.14 -0.57
C PRO A 73 17.39 8.75 -0.17
N GLY A 74 16.87 8.33 0.99
CA GLY A 74 15.57 8.78 1.45
C GLY A 74 15.11 8.09 2.72
N PHE A 75 14.93 6.77 2.69
CA PHE A 75 14.54 6.05 3.90
C PHE A 75 15.72 5.93 4.86
N GLN A 76 15.54 6.40 6.09
CA GLN A 76 16.50 6.22 7.18
C GLN A 76 16.03 5.07 8.07
N PRO A 77 16.68 3.89 8.02
CA PRO A 77 16.26 2.74 8.80
C PRO A 77 16.46 2.97 10.30
N GLN A 78 15.54 2.42 11.10
CA GLN A 78 15.67 2.38 12.54
C GLN A 78 16.70 1.31 12.93
N LYS A 79 17.65 1.66 13.81
CA LYS A 79 18.67 0.71 14.27
C LYS A 79 18.01 -0.48 14.97
N GLY A 80 18.33 -1.69 14.51
CA GLY A 80 17.81 -2.93 15.09
C GLY A 80 16.40 -3.32 14.64
N ALA A 81 15.83 -2.65 13.64
CA ALA A 81 14.57 -3.07 13.04
C ALA A 81 14.71 -4.47 12.41
N GLY A 82 13.77 -5.37 12.72
CA GLY A 82 13.76 -6.75 12.21
C GLY A 82 13.14 -6.91 10.82
N ILE A 83 12.62 -5.83 10.23
CA ILE A 83 12.10 -5.78 8.86
C ILE A 83 12.40 -4.38 8.28
N ALA A 84 12.74 -4.33 7.00
CA ALA A 84 13.01 -3.11 6.24
C ALA A 84 12.24 -3.09 4.91
N PRO A 85 12.00 -1.90 4.33
CA PRO A 85 11.39 -1.80 3.00
C PRO A 85 12.26 -2.51 1.95
N GLY A 86 11.66 -3.45 1.22
CA GLY A 86 12.34 -4.25 0.20
C GLY A 86 12.92 -5.58 0.70
N ASP A 87 12.70 -5.96 1.97
CA ASP A 87 12.99 -7.32 2.43
C ASP A 87 12.12 -8.36 1.72
N VAL A 88 12.56 -9.61 1.71
CA VAL A 88 11.72 -10.73 1.26
C VAL A 88 10.88 -11.20 2.44
N ILE A 89 9.56 -11.27 2.26
CA ILE A 89 8.68 -11.96 3.22
C ILE A 89 8.68 -13.45 2.87
N ASP A 90 9.47 -14.21 3.62
CA ASP A 90 9.44 -15.66 3.57
C ASP A 90 8.12 -16.16 4.20
N HIS A 91 7.44 -17.09 3.52
CA HIS A 91 6.12 -17.64 3.88
C HIS A 91 4.96 -16.65 3.74
N VAL A 92 4.53 -16.47 2.49
CA VAL A 92 3.32 -15.74 2.09
C VAL A 92 2.05 -16.58 2.23
N THR A 93 0.89 -15.92 2.24
CA THR A 93 -0.41 -16.60 2.16
C THR A 93 -0.57 -17.26 0.79
N PHE A 94 -1.01 -18.51 0.77
CA PHE A 94 -1.50 -19.13 -0.46
C PHE A 94 -3.03 -18.96 -0.57
N PRO A 95 -3.57 -18.83 -1.79
CA PRO A 95 -5.01 -18.68 -1.94
C PRO A 95 -5.78 -19.84 -1.30
N LYS A 96 -6.92 -19.52 -0.67
CA LYS A 96 -7.79 -20.47 0.06
C LYS A 96 -7.22 -21.06 1.35
N GLN A 97 -6.06 -20.59 1.84
CA GLN A 97 -5.62 -20.92 3.20
C GLN A 97 -6.50 -20.23 4.25
N LEU A 98 -6.70 -20.93 5.38
CA LEU A 98 -7.50 -20.42 6.50
C LEU A 98 -6.77 -19.34 7.30
N ILE A 99 -5.43 -19.39 7.33
CA ILE A 99 -4.59 -18.41 8.03
C ILE A 99 -3.93 -17.53 6.98
N LYS A 100 -4.36 -16.27 6.89
CA LYS A 100 -3.71 -15.27 6.06
C LYS A 100 -2.63 -14.56 6.86
N ARG A 101 -1.43 -14.50 6.30
CA ARG A 101 -0.35 -13.65 6.81
C ARG A 101 -0.71 -12.19 6.54
N ASN A 102 -0.49 -11.32 7.50
CA ASN A 102 -0.82 -9.91 7.38
C ASN A 102 0.38 -9.00 7.67
N LEU A 103 0.38 -7.87 6.98
CA LEU A 103 1.28 -6.77 7.21
C LEU A 103 0.51 -5.62 7.84
N ASN A 104 0.80 -5.34 9.11
CA ASN A 104 0.29 -4.17 9.81
C ASN A 104 1.19 -2.98 9.51
N LEU A 105 0.63 -1.94 8.90
CA LEU A 105 1.32 -0.70 8.55
C LEU A 105 0.76 0.47 9.33
N LYS A 106 1.66 1.32 9.77
CA LYS A 106 1.33 2.64 10.31
C LYS A 106 2.37 3.64 9.83
N ILE A 107 1.96 4.57 8.97
CA ILE A 107 2.76 5.73 8.61
C ILE A 107 2.16 6.93 9.28
N ILE A 108 2.95 7.63 10.09
CA ILE A 108 2.50 8.84 10.79
C ILE A 108 3.55 9.94 10.69
N LYS A 109 3.09 11.18 10.62
CA LYS A 109 3.96 12.34 10.66
C LYS A 109 4.32 12.66 12.11
N ASN A 110 5.61 12.80 12.38
CA ASN A 110 6.07 13.26 13.69
C ASN A 110 5.85 14.78 13.82
N GLY A 111 5.12 15.22 14.84
CA GLY A 111 4.84 16.64 15.05
C GLY A 111 6.05 17.50 15.38
N SER A 112 7.13 16.92 15.92
CA SER A 112 8.34 17.66 16.31
C SER A 112 9.36 17.77 15.17
N SER A 113 9.70 16.65 14.51
CA SER A 113 10.69 16.64 13.42
C SER A 113 10.06 16.90 12.04
N GLY A 114 8.76 16.67 11.90
CA GLY A 114 8.07 16.67 10.61
C GLY A 114 8.35 15.44 9.75
N ASP A 115 9.13 14.47 10.23
CA ASP A 115 9.44 13.25 9.49
C ASP A 115 8.22 12.34 9.38
N TRP A 116 8.15 11.57 8.29
CA TRP A 116 7.18 10.49 8.17
C TRP A 116 7.78 9.23 8.78
N LEU A 117 7.26 8.82 9.94
CA LEU A 117 7.67 7.60 10.63
C LEU A 117 6.93 6.40 10.05
N VAL A 118 7.68 5.37 9.71
CA VAL A 118 7.15 4.14 9.14
C VAL A 118 7.22 3.04 10.19
N HIS A 119 6.07 2.48 10.53
CA HIS A 119 5.95 1.32 11.40
C HIS A 119 5.39 0.14 10.62
N CYS A 120 5.96 -1.02 10.88
CA CYS A 120 5.63 -2.25 10.16
C CYS A 120 5.69 -3.46 11.09
N GLY A 121 4.75 -4.38 10.95
CA GLY A 121 4.72 -5.65 11.66
C GLY A 121 4.14 -6.74 10.78
N LEU A 122 4.88 -7.85 10.63
CA LEU A 122 4.40 -9.06 9.98
C LEU A 122 3.73 -9.95 11.05
N ASP A 123 2.41 -10.09 10.98
CA ASP A 123 1.55 -10.83 11.93
C ASP A 123 1.68 -10.41 13.40
N ARG A 124 2.10 -9.17 13.60
CA ARG A 124 2.32 -8.58 14.93
C ARG A 124 2.04 -7.08 14.88
N GLU A 125 1.99 -6.46 16.06
CA GLU A 125 1.87 -5.01 16.17
C GLU A 125 3.00 -4.29 15.41
N PRO A 126 2.71 -3.17 14.72
CA PRO A 126 3.70 -2.47 13.93
C PRO A 126 4.72 -1.73 14.81
N GLU A 127 5.99 -2.05 14.63
CA GLU A 127 7.13 -1.40 15.31
C GLU A 127 7.79 -0.38 14.38
N LEU A 128 8.47 0.63 14.93
CA LEU A 128 9.18 1.63 14.13
C LEU A 128 10.32 0.97 13.35
N ILE A 129 10.25 1.00 12.02
CA ILE A 129 11.28 0.43 11.14
C ILE A 129 12.17 1.50 10.49
N GLY A 130 11.76 2.77 10.58
CA GLY A 130 12.54 3.90 10.11
C GLY A 130 11.67 5.10 9.78
N ARG A 131 12.24 6.03 9.01
CA ARG A 131 11.59 7.29 8.67
C ARG A 131 11.98 7.81 7.30
N PHE A 132 11.10 8.59 6.69
CA PHE A 132 11.44 9.51 5.62
C PHE A 132 11.59 10.92 6.20
N PRO A 133 12.79 11.49 6.19
CA PRO A 133 13.01 12.85 6.65
C PRO A 133 12.11 13.85 5.92
N ARG A 134 11.60 14.84 6.67
CA ARG A 134 10.83 15.95 6.09
C ARG A 134 11.54 16.61 4.91
N SER A 135 12.86 16.76 5.02
CA SER A 135 13.72 17.45 4.05
C SER A 135 13.76 16.81 2.65
N LEU A 136 13.27 15.58 2.50
CA LEU A 136 13.11 14.94 1.19
C LEU A 136 11.97 15.54 0.37
N PHE A 137 11.05 16.24 1.03
CA PHE A 137 9.82 16.71 0.45
C PHE A 137 9.80 18.23 0.39
N THR A 138 9.26 18.76 -0.70
CA THR A 138 9.01 20.19 -0.90
C THR A 138 7.53 20.42 -1.12
N GLY A 139 7.06 21.67 -0.94
CA GLY A 139 5.66 22.02 -1.07
C GLY A 139 4.77 21.43 0.04
N GLY A 140 3.47 21.31 -0.24
CA GLY A 140 2.46 20.88 0.73
C GLY A 140 2.73 19.49 1.32
N PHE A 141 3.32 18.59 0.53
CA PHE A 141 3.67 17.23 0.97
C PHE A 141 4.65 17.17 2.14
N ALA A 142 5.53 18.19 2.24
CA ALA A 142 6.45 18.28 3.35
C ALA A 142 5.68 18.39 4.67
N ASP A 143 4.51 19.04 4.65
CA ASP A 143 3.66 19.33 5.81
C ASP A 143 2.58 18.27 6.04
N ARG A 144 1.92 17.81 4.99
CA ARG A 144 0.78 16.90 5.09
C ARG A 144 0.50 16.18 3.77
N ALA A 145 -0.19 15.06 3.87
CA ALA A 145 -0.78 14.38 2.73
C ALA A 145 -2.09 15.05 2.33
N LYS A 146 -2.37 15.18 1.04
CA LYS A 146 -3.64 15.72 0.57
C LYS A 146 -4.70 14.62 0.39
N SER A 147 -4.25 13.43 0.01
CA SER A 147 -5.07 12.22 -0.05
C SER A 147 -4.25 10.98 0.29
N ILE A 148 -4.94 9.92 0.70
CA ILE A 148 -4.35 8.61 0.98
C ILE A 148 -5.09 7.57 0.16
N GLY A 149 -4.35 6.75 -0.59
CA GLY A 149 -4.87 5.66 -1.41
C GLY A 149 -4.57 4.29 -0.81
N PHE A 150 -5.51 3.35 -0.90
CA PHE A 150 -5.35 1.97 -0.45
C PHE A 150 -5.75 1.02 -1.59
N GLY A 151 -4.88 0.07 -1.95
CA GLY A 151 -5.24 -0.94 -2.94
C GLY A 151 -4.06 -1.67 -3.51
N ALA A 152 -4.11 -1.93 -4.81
CA ALA A 152 -3.06 -2.65 -5.50
C ALA A 152 -2.86 -2.20 -6.95
N VAL A 153 -1.62 -2.39 -7.40
CA VAL A 153 -1.19 -2.26 -8.78
C VAL A 153 -0.75 -3.63 -9.28
N ALA A 154 -1.06 -3.90 -10.54
CA ALA A 154 -0.45 -4.99 -11.28
C ALA A 154 -0.15 -4.46 -12.69
N TYR A 155 1.01 -4.84 -13.21
CA TYR A 155 1.46 -4.53 -14.55
C TYR A 155 2.06 -5.78 -15.20
N GLY A 156 2.00 -5.84 -16.52
CA GLY A 156 2.50 -6.98 -17.28
C GLY A 156 1.98 -6.94 -18.71
N PRO A 157 2.52 -7.79 -19.60
CA PRO A 157 2.02 -7.92 -20.95
C PRO A 157 0.53 -8.31 -20.96
N ILE A 158 -0.26 -7.72 -21.86
CA ILE A 158 -1.69 -8.07 -22.01
C ILE A 158 -1.87 -9.56 -22.29
N THR A 159 -0.92 -10.18 -23.00
CA THR A 159 -0.89 -11.61 -23.31
C THR A 159 -0.56 -12.50 -22.11
N LYS A 160 -0.01 -11.93 -21.03
CA LYS A 160 0.33 -12.64 -19.79
C LYS A 160 0.01 -11.77 -18.57
N PRO A 161 -1.27 -11.67 -18.19
CA PRO A 161 -1.67 -10.92 -17.01
C PRO A 161 -1.00 -11.44 -15.73
N THR A 162 -0.49 -10.53 -14.88
CA THR A 162 0.19 -10.74 -13.57
C THR A 162 -0.67 -10.80 -12.27
N PRO A 163 -0.99 -11.94 -11.63
CA PRO A 163 -1.94 -11.99 -10.50
C PRO A 163 -1.85 -10.85 -9.45
N MET A 164 -2.99 -10.26 -9.10
CA MET A 164 -3.12 -9.20 -8.09
C MET A 164 -3.74 -9.74 -6.81
N GLY A 165 -3.21 -9.34 -5.65
CA GLY A 165 -3.75 -9.75 -4.36
C GLY A 165 -3.63 -11.26 -4.20
N SER A 166 -4.73 -11.98 -4.12
CA SER A 166 -4.73 -13.46 -4.10
C SER A 166 -4.77 -14.11 -5.49
N GLY A 167 -4.75 -13.30 -6.55
CA GLY A 167 -5.03 -13.71 -7.91
C GLY A 167 -6.53 -13.80 -8.20
N TYR A 168 -7.38 -14.08 -7.22
CA TYR A 168 -8.84 -14.19 -7.43
C TYR A 168 -9.51 -12.83 -7.51
N LEU A 169 -10.53 -12.69 -8.37
CA LEU A 169 -11.46 -11.57 -8.27
C LEU A 169 -12.16 -11.61 -6.90
N PRO A 170 -12.51 -10.45 -6.31
CA PRO A 170 -13.08 -10.38 -4.97
C PRO A 170 -14.58 -10.72 -4.94
N THR A 171 -14.96 -11.83 -5.55
CA THR A 171 -16.34 -12.36 -5.54
C THR A 171 -16.59 -13.28 -4.35
N ASP A 172 -15.54 -13.88 -3.79
CA ASP A 172 -15.57 -14.65 -2.54
C ASP A 172 -14.56 -14.08 -1.53
N PRO A 173 -15.02 -13.50 -0.41
CA PRO A 173 -14.17 -13.01 0.68
C PRO A 173 -13.15 -14.01 1.23
N LYS A 174 -13.42 -15.32 1.12
CA LYS A 174 -12.53 -16.38 1.61
C LYS A 174 -11.30 -16.54 0.72
N SER A 175 -11.43 -16.31 -0.59
CA SER A 175 -10.34 -16.46 -1.56
C SER A 175 -9.64 -15.14 -1.89
N ALA A 176 -10.30 -13.99 -1.67
CA ALA A 176 -9.78 -12.67 -2.02
C ALA A 176 -8.71 -12.15 -1.03
N ALA A 177 -7.80 -11.30 -1.51
CA ALA A 177 -6.98 -10.48 -0.62
C ALA A 177 -7.81 -9.33 -0.03
N SER A 178 -7.40 -8.83 1.13
CA SER A 178 -8.05 -7.67 1.75
C SER A 178 -7.05 -6.65 2.27
N ILE A 179 -7.50 -5.39 2.28
CA ILE A 179 -6.95 -4.35 3.12
C ILE A 179 -8.02 -4.03 4.16
N SER A 180 -7.64 -4.03 5.42
CA SER A 180 -8.53 -3.86 6.57
C SER A 180 -7.93 -2.92 7.60
N ASN A 181 -8.66 -2.67 8.68
CA ASN A 181 -8.23 -1.76 9.75
C ASN A 181 -7.81 -0.39 9.20
N ILE A 182 -8.53 0.10 8.19
CA ILE A 182 -8.21 1.37 7.52
C ILE A 182 -8.58 2.52 8.45
N GLN A 183 -7.58 3.27 8.87
CA GLN A 183 -7.74 4.45 9.70
C GLN A 183 -6.88 5.59 9.16
N LEU A 184 -7.35 6.83 9.32
CA LEU A 184 -6.67 8.04 8.91
C LEU A 184 -6.21 8.81 10.14
N VAL A 185 -5.07 9.49 10.05
CA VAL A 185 -4.50 10.26 11.17
C VAL A 185 -4.56 11.74 10.87
N ASP A 186 -5.09 12.52 11.81
CA ASP A 186 -5.17 13.98 11.71
C ASP A 186 -3.91 14.69 12.24
N LYS A 187 -3.89 16.02 12.09
CA LYS A 187 -2.77 16.89 12.50
C LYS A 187 -2.41 16.81 13.99
N ASP A 188 -3.38 16.47 14.83
CA ASP A 188 -3.20 16.34 16.28
C ASP A 188 -2.75 14.91 16.66
N GLY A 189 -2.56 14.04 15.67
CA GLY A 189 -2.24 12.63 15.86
C GLY A 189 -3.44 11.78 16.27
N ARG A 190 -4.67 12.30 16.20
CA ARG A 190 -5.87 11.50 16.46
C ARG A 190 -6.13 10.56 15.30
N VAL A 191 -6.63 9.38 15.63
CA VAL A 191 -6.88 8.31 14.66
C VAL A 191 -8.37 8.19 14.42
N TRP A 192 -8.76 8.16 13.15
CA TRP A 192 -10.13 8.13 12.69
C TRP A 192 -10.37 6.87 11.84
N PRO A 193 -11.20 5.91 12.29
CA PRO A 193 -11.52 4.76 11.48
C PRO A 193 -12.34 5.17 10.25
N VAL A 194 -12.02 4.59 9.09
CA VAL A 194 -12.83 4.77 7.89
C VAL A 194 -14.09 3.91 8.02
N THR A 195 -15.24 4.54 8.20
CA THR A 195 -16.53 3.84 8.35
C THR A 195 -17.34 3.77 7.06
N GLU A 196 -17.12 4.73 6.16
CA GLU A 196 -17.86 4.90 4.90
C GLU A 196 -17.07 4.38 3.70
N ASP A 197 -17.78 4.12 2.60
CA ASP A 197 -17.13 3.81 1.32
C ASP A 197 -16.35 5.02 0.80
N LEU A 198 -15.14 4.76 0.31
CA LEU A 198 -14.29 5.78 -0.31
C LEU A 198 -14.39 5.67 -1.83
N PRO A 199 -14.21 6.78 -2.56
CA PRO A 199 -14.09 6.74 -4.00
C PRO A 199 -13.10 5.66 -4.47
N LYS A 200 -13.49 4.90 -5.50
CA LYS A 200 -12.75 3.76 -6.05
C LYS A 200 -12.37 4.01 -7.50
N SER A 201 -11.22 3.50 -7.91
CA SER A 201 -10.74 3.49 -9.29
C SER A 201 -10.19 2.11 -9.70
N GLU A 202 -10.63 1.65 -10.85
CA GLU A 202 -10.29 0.34 -11.42
C GLU A 202 -9.94 0.52 -12.90
N THR A 203 -8.72 0.16 -13.29
CA THR A 203 -8.28 0.32 -14.69
C THR A 203 -8.98 -0.67 -15.62
N ASN A 204 -9.29 -1.87 -15.12
CA ASN A 204 -10.03 -2.90 -15.83
C ASN A 204 -10.79 -3.75 -14.81
N ARG A 205 -12.03 -3.38 -14.49
CA ARG A 205 -12.85 -4.04 -13.46
C ARG A 205 -13.10 -5.53 -13.71
N ASN A 206 -13.02 -5.98 -14.95
CA ASN A 206 -13.23 -7.39 -15.30
C ASN A 206 -11.97 -8.24 -15.02
N ALA A 207 -10.80 -7.61 -14.97
CA ALA A 207 -9.53 -8.28 -14.70
C ALA A 207 -9.03 -8.01 -13.27
N TYR A 208 -9.17 -6.78 -12.76
CA TYR A 208 -8.79 -6.30 -11.42
C TYR A 208 -9.94 -5.54 -10.81
N ALA A 209 -10.37 -5.95 -9.63
CA ALA A 209 -11.45 -5.28 -8.93
C ALA A 209 -11.13 -5.10 -7.44
N ALA A 210 -11.80 -4.12 -6.84
CA ALA A 210 -11.91 -3.94 -5.40
C ALA A 210 -13.41 -3.85 -5.02
N THR A 211 -13.81 -4.41 -3.88
CA THR A 211 -15.16 -4.22 -3.33
C THR A 211 -15.30 -2.84 -2.71
N PRO A 212 -16.52 -2.32 -2.49
CA PRO A 212 -16.72 -1.18 -1.59
C PRO A 212 -16.06 -1.41 -0.22
N ILE A 213 -15.67 -0.32 0.44
CA ILE A 213 -15.22 -0.36 1.84
C ILE A 213 -16.44 -0.50 2.75
N VAL A 214 -16.37 -1.47 3.67
CA VAL A 214 -17.33 -1.66 4.76
C VAL A 214 -16.55 -1.75 6.06
N SER A 215 -16.79 -0.83 6.99
CA SER A 215 -16.14 -0.78 8.31
C SER A 215 -14.60 -0.85 8.22
N GLY A 216 -14.01 -0.05 7.32
CA GLY A 216 -12.56 0.07 7.18
C GLY A 216 -11.90 -1.14 6.53
N LYS A 217 -12.67 -1.94 5.78
CA LYS A 217 -12.18 -3.11 5.05
C LYS A 217 -12.74 -3.19 3.65
N PHE A 218 -11.90 -3.57 2.69
CA PHE A 218 -12.32 -4.01 1.36
C PHE A 218 -11.51 -5.21 0.89
N TYR A 219 -12.04 -5.90 -0.11
CA TYR A 219 -11.38 -7.02 -0.79
C TYR A 219 -10.95 -6.60 -2.18
N TYR A 220 -9.83 -7.15 -2.66
CA TYR A 220 -9.33 -6.86 -4.00
C TYR A 220 -8.60 -8.06 -4.59
N GLY A 221 -8.43 -8.04 -5.90
CA GLY A 221 -7.60 -9.01 -6.61
C GLY A 221 -7.98 -9.17 -8.06
N GLY A 222 -7.42 -10.21 -8.69
CA GLY A 222 -7.75 -10.61 -10.04
C GLY A 222 -6.57 -11.17 -10.83
N HIS A 223 -6.83 -11.46 -12.11
CA HIS A 223 -5.98 -12.12 -13.11
C HIS A 223 -5.08 -13.29 -12.67
N GLU A 224 -5.59 -14.06 -11.72
CA GLU A 224 -5.43 -15.50 -11.56
C GLU A 224 -4.45 -16.19 -12.52
N LEU A 225 -3.53 -16.99 -11.97
CA LEU A 225 -3.57 -18.42 -12.29
C LEU A 225 -3.27 -19.27 -11.03
N PRO A 226 -4.30 -19.66 -10.25
CA PRO A 226 -4.12 -20.48 -9.06
C PRO A 226 -4.73 -21.88 -9.22
N LYS A 227 -3.89 -22.91 -9.22
CA LYS A 227 -4.18 -24.31 -8.80
C LYS A 227 -2.85 -24.98 -8.42
N PRO A 228 -2.77 -25.92 -7.46
CA PRO A 228 -3.51 -26.11 -6.21
C PRO A 228 -3.18 -25.08 -5.12
#